data_AF-A0A9Q1BBE3-F1
#
_entry.id   AF-A0A9Q1BBE3-F1
#
_cell.length_a   1.000
_cell.length_b   1.000
_cell.length_c   1.000
_cell.angle_alpha   90.00
_cell.angle_beta   90.00
_cell.angle_gamma   90.00
#
_symmetry.space_group_name_H-M   'P 1'
#
loop_
_entity.id
_entity.type
_entity.pdbx_description
1 polymer ?
#
loop_
_entity_poly.entity_id
_entity_poly.type
_entity_poly.pdbx_seq_one_letter_code
_entity_poly.pdbx_strand_id
1 'polypeptide(L)'
;MAKESLAKTQAQMRKRYDKDVRDRVFNPGDKVLVLLPVHGEPLRASYSGSYRILKKTSNVNYITETPDRRKASRICHVNILKPYHERNDFDWCNLPIVEANSEKKRYLINYGLLSKNSEILRNLNTKLGYLEPSQRIEMENLLSSSSSIFSDTSGKTNILQHDVDVRDARPIMQHT
;
A
#
# COMPACT_ATOMS: atom_id res chain seq x y z
N MET A 1 -41.74 -23.30 14.53
CA MET A 1 -41.80 -22.61 13.21
C MET A 1 -40.94 -21.34 13.15
N ALA A 2 -41.30 -20.20 13.75
CA ALA A 2 -40.50 -18.97 13.60
C ALA A 2 -39.09 -19.02 14.24
N LYS A 3 -38.93 -19.70 15.38
CA LYS A 3 -37.61 -19.86 16.04
C LYS A 3 -36.66 -20.74 15.23
N GLU A 4 -37.18 -21.80 14.60
CA GLU A 4 -36.38 -22.74 13.81
C GLU A 4 -35.92 -22.12 12.50
N SER A 5 -36.79 -21.34 11.83
CA SER A 5 -36.41 -20.60 10.62
C SER A 5 -35.35 -19.55 10.94
N LEU A 6 -35.48 -18.83 12.06
CA LEU A 6 -34.47 -17.88 12.52
C LEU A 6 -33.13 -18.55 12.79
N ALA A 7 -33.13 -19.68 13.51
CA ALA A 7 -31.90 -20.43 13.82
C ALA A 7 -31.21 -20.93 12.53
N LYS A 8 -31.98 -21.45 11.58
CA LYS A 8 -31.45 -21.91 10.28
C LYS A 8 -30.83 -20.75 9.50
N THR A 9 -31.49 -19.60 9.46
CA THR A 9 -30.97 -18.39 8.79
C THR A 9 -29.70 -17.87 9.47
N GLN A 10 -29.65 -17.80 10.81
CA GLN A 10 -28.47 -17.37 11.56
C GLN A 10 -27.26 -18.28 11.30
N ALA A 11 -27.48 -19.60 11.23
CA ALA A 11 -26.43 -20.56 10.91
C ALA A 11 -25.86 -20.34 9.49
N GLN A 12 -26.72 -20.08 8.51
CA GLN A 12 -26.29 -19.77 7.14
C GLN A 12 -25.55 -18.43 7.05
N MET A 13 -26.03 -17.39 7.75
CA MET A 13 -25.37 -16.09 7.82
C MET A 13 -23.97 -16.21 8.41
N ARG A 14 -23.84 -16.92 9.53
CA ARG A 14 -22.53 -17.19 10.16
C ARG A 14 -21.59 -17.93 9.21
N LYS A 15 -22.06 -19.01 8.57
CA LYS A 15 -21.25 -19.76 7.60
C LYS A 15 -20.74 -18.88 6.46
N ARG A 16 -21.56 -17.95 5.96
CA ARG A 16 -21.16 -17.00 4.91
C ARG A 16 -20.19 -15.95 5.42
N TYR A 17 -20.41 -15.42 6.61
CA TYR A 17 -19.54 -14.44 7.24
C TYR A 17 -18.15 -15.03 7.51
N ASP A 18 -18.10 -16.25 8.04
CA ASP A 18 -16.86 -16.93 8.43
C ASP A 18 -16.09 -17.52 7.24
N LYS A 19 -16.70 -17.58 6.03
CA LYS A 19 -16.15 -18.30 4.87
C LYS A 19 -14.74 -17.85 4.46
N ASP A 20 -14.50 -16.54 4.47
CA ASP A 20 -13.24 -15.92 4.00
C ASP A 20 -12.45 -15.30 5.17
N VAL A 21 -12.78 -15.67 6.41
CA VAL A 21 -12.09 -15.17 7.60
C VAL A 21 -10.68 -15.75 7.63
N ARG A 22 -9.68 -14.87 7.74
CA ARG A 22 -8.30 -15.24 7.98
C ARG A 22 -7.99 -15.15 9.45
N ASP A 23 -7.34 -16.17 9.99
CA ASP A 23 -6.80 -16.11 11.35
C ASP A 23 -5.70 -15.06 11.43
N ARG A 24 -5.90 -14.07 12.31
CA ARG A 24 -4.94 -13.00 12.59
C ARG A 24 -4.64 -13.01 14.08
N VAL A 25 -3.37 -13.18 14.41
CA VAL A 25 -2.88 -13.16 15.78
C VAL A 25 -1.83 -12.07 15.89
N PHE A 26 -1.94 -11.27 16.95
CA PHE A 26 -0.97 -10.23 17.26
C PHE A 26 -0.40 -10.49 18.66
N ASN A 27 0.88 -10.21 18.83
CA ASN A 27 1.58 -10.32 20.10
C ASN A 27 1.76 -8.93 20.73
N PRO A 28 1.89 -8.85 22.07
CA PRO A 28 2.33 -7.62 22.73
C PRO A 28 3.62 -7.08 22.09
N GLY A 29 3.63 -5.80 21.73
CA GLY A 29 4.74 -5.13 21.04
C GLY A 29 4.56 -4.98 19.54
N ASP A 30 3.70 -5.78 18.89
CA ASP A 30 3.49 -5.70 17.44
C ASP A 30 2.94 -4.32 17.03
N LYS A 31 3.47 -3.80 15.92
CA LYS A 31 2.98 -2.56 15.30
C LYS A 31 1.77 -2.88 14.41
N VAL A 32 0.69 -2.12 14.60
CA VAL A 32 -0.57 -2.28 13.88
C VAL A 32 -1.13 -0.93 13.44
N LEU A 33 -1.95 -0.97 12.39
CA LEU A 33 -2.86 0.09 12.01
C LEU A 33 -4.25 -0.21 12.58
N VAL A 34 -4.92 0.82 13.08
CA VAL A 34 -6.29 0.73 13.63
C VAL A 34 -7.22 1.54 12.74
N LEU A 35 -8.34 0.94 12.33
CA LEU A 35 -9.40 1.63 11.61
C LEU A 35 -10.16 2.56 12.57
N LEU A 36 -10.07 3.87 12.37
CA LEU A 36 -10.66 4.90 13.21
C LEU A 36 -11.59 5.82 12.41
N PRO A 37 -12.72 6.27 12.97
CA PRO A 37 -13.56 7.30 12.36
C PRO A 37 -12.78 8.60 12.14
N VAL A 38 -13.08 9.28 11.02
CA VAL A 38 -12.53 10.61 10.71
C VAL A 38 -13.41 11.68 11.36
N HIS A 39 -12.80 12.63 12.07
CA HIS A 39 -13.55 13.73 12.68
C HIS A 39 -14.20 14.61 11.62
N GLY A 40 -15.49 14.92 11.80
CA GLY A 40 -16.27 15.70 10.84
C GLY A 40 -16.97 14.87 9.75
N GLU A 41 -16.64 13.58 9.62
CA GLU A 41 -17.21 12.69 8.59
C GLU A 41 -17.77 11.40 9.20
N PRO A 42 -19.06 11.36 9.59
CA PRO A 42 -19.63 10.27 10.40
C PRO A 42 -19.54 8.87 9.79
N LEU A 43 -19.46 8.79 8.46
CA LEU A 43 -19.43 7.53 7.71
C LEU A 43 -18.03 7.19 7.19
N ARG A 44 -17.04 8.07 7.38
CA ARG A 44 -15.67 7.83 6.91
C ARG A 44 -14.81 7.31 8.05
N ALA A 45 -14.09 6.23 7.77
CA ALA A 45 -13.06 5.70 8.65
C ALA A 45 -11.77 5.51 7.86
N SER A 46 -10.64 5.77 8.51
CA SER A 46 -9.31 5.61 7.93
C SER A 46 -8.41 4.81 8.87
N TYR A 47 -7.45 4.09 8.31
CA TYR A 47 -6.43 3.41 9.09
C TYR A 47 -5.42 4.44 9.61
N SER A 48 -5.20 4.45 10.92
CA SER A 48 -4.20 5.30 11.60
C SER A 48 -3.24 4.44 12.41
N GLY A 49 -2.01 4.92 12.64
CA GLY A 49 -0.94 4.20 13.35
C GLY A 49 0.44 4.61 12.82
N SER A 50 1.56 4.04 13.26
CA SER A 50 1.78 2.75 13.92
C SER A 50 1.47 2.71 15.42
N TYR A 51 0.48 1.92 15.81
CA TYR A 51 0.17 1.68 17.22
C TYR A 51 0.77 0.36 17.69
N ARG A 52 1.09 0.28 18.98
CA ARG A 52 1.57 -0.96 19.59
C ARG A 52 0.43 -1.71 20.26
N ILE A 53 0.45 -3.02 20.10
CA ILE A 53 -0.41 -3.92 20.88
C ILE A 53 0.17 -4.02 22.29
N LEU A 54 -0.63 -3.68 23.30
CA LEU A 54 -0.22 -3.81 24.70
C LEU A 54 -0.48 -5.22 25.22
N LYS A 55 -1.68 -5.76 24.98
CA LYS A 55 -2.04 -7.13 25.37
C LYS A 55 -3.26 -7.66 24.63
N LYS A 56 -3.37 -8.98 24.56
CA LYS A 56 -4.56 -9.70 24.11
C LYS A 56 -5.52 -9.86 25.30
N THR A 57 -6.76 -9.38 25.14
CA THR A 57 -7.80 -9.47 26.19
C THR A 57 -8.76 -10.63 25.95
N SER A 58 -9.00 -10.98 24.68
CA SER A 58 -9.82 -12.13 24.28
C SER A 58 -9.25 -12.70 22.98
N ASN A 59 -9.83 -13.79 22.46
CA ASN A 59 -9.45 -14.37 21.18
C ASN A 59 -9.55 -13.36 20.02
N VAL A 60 -10.46 -12.40 20.13
CA VAL A 60 -10.74 -11.40 19.09
C VAL A 60 -10.47 -9.95 19.50
N ASN A 61 -10.15 -9.68 20.77
CA ASN A 61 -9.99 -8.32 21.30
C ASN A 61 -8.58 -8.08 21.84
N TYR A 62 -7.98 -6.96 21.43
CA TYR A 62 -6.65 -6.52 21.80
C TYR A 62 -6.70 -5.10 22.36
N ILE A 63 -5.79 -4.77 23.26
CA ILE A 63 -5.61 -3.38 23.71
C ILE A 63 -4.50 -2.77 22.86
N THR A 64 -4.80 -1.66 22.21
CA THR A 64 -3.86 -0.86 21.42
C THR A 64 -3.56 0.45 22.11
N GLU A 65 -2.30 0.86 22.08
CA GLU A 65 -1.84 2.17 22.56
C GLU A 65 -2.07 3.22 21.47
N THR A 66 -2.85 4.26 21.76
CA THR A 66 -3.16 5.38 20.85
C THR A 66 -2.88 6.72 21.57
N PRO A 67 -1.60 7.09 21.76
CA PRO A 67 -1.22 8.25 22.58
C PRO A 67 -1.58 9.60 21.92
N ASP A 68 -1.74 9.61 20.60
CA ASP A 68 -2.18 10.74 19.77
C ASP A 68 -3.67 11.06 19.94
N ARG A 69 -4.43 10.23 20.66
CA ARG A 69 -5.88 10.36 20.82
C ARG A 69 -6.25 10.65 22.28
N ARG A 70 -7.49 11.15 22.46
CA ARG A 70 -8.07 11.43 23.79
C ARG A 70 -7.97 10.26 24.77
N LYS A 71 -8.05 9.03 24.29
CA LYS A 71 -7.82 7.83 25.09
C LYS A 71 -6.46 7.26 24.68
N ALA A 72 -5.50 7.29 25.61
CA ALA A 72 -4.14 6.78 25.40
C ALA A 72 -4.09 5.27 25.09
N SER A 73 -5.14 4.53 25.44
CA SER A 73 -5.32 3.14 25.02
C SER A 73 -6.78 2.82 24.76
N ARG A 74 -7.04 1.80 23.93
CA ARG A 74 -8.39 1.34 23.60
C ARG A 74 -8.43 -0.16 23.33
N ILE A 75 -9.60 -0.75 23.55
CA ILE A 75 -9.87 -2.13 23.13
C ILE A 75 -10.30 -2.09 21.67
N CYS A 76 -9.61 -2.88 20.84
CA CYS A 76 -9.87 -3.02 19.42
C CYS A 76 -10.17 -4.49 19.08
N HIS A 77 -11.18 -4.70 18.24
CA HIS A 77 -11.46 -6.01 17.66
C HIS A 77 -10.43 -6.32 16.55
N VAL A 78 -10.06 -7.58 16.37
CA VAL A 78 -9.06 -8.03 15.39
C VAL A 78 -9.38 -7.57 13.96
N ASN A 79 -10.68 -7.47 13.61
CA ASN A 79 -11.14 -7.04 12.29
C ASN A 79 -10.84 -5.58 11.97
N ILE A 80 -10.68 -4.71 12.98
CA ILE A 80 -10.31 -3.30 12.78
C ILE A 80 -8.79 -3.07 12.84
N LEU A 81 -8.01 -4.15 12.97
CA LEU A 81 -6.55 -4.13 13.02
C LEU A 81 -5.96 -4.64 11.70
N LYS A 82 -4.87 -4.00 11.29
CA LYS A 82 -3.99 -4.49 10.22
C LYS A 82 -2.54 -4.52 10.72
N PRO A 83 -1.72 -5.50 10.30
CA PRO A 83 -0.29 -5.45 10.57
C PRO A 83 0.30 -4.18 9.95
N TYR A 84 1.17 -3.50 10.69
CA TYR A 84 1.94 -2.38 10.17
C TYR A 84 3.29 -2.90 9.71
N HIS A 85 3.55 -2.77 8.41
CA HIS A 85 4.86 -3.04 7.82
C HIS A 85 5.59 -1.71 7.69
N GLU A 86 6.76 -1.61 8.31
CA GLU A 86 7.64 -0.47 8.11
C GLU A 86 8.06 -0.44 6.65
N ARG A 87 8.00 0.76 6.07
CA ARG A 87 8.56 0.98 4.73
C ARG A 87 10.07 0.92 4.88
N ASN A 88 10.65 -0.23 4.57
CA ASN A 88 12.07 -0.28 4.26
C ASN A 88 12.28 0.40 2.90
N ASP A 89 13.40 1.06 2.70
CA ASP A 89 13.79 1.69 1.42
C ASP A 89 13.87 0.70 0.24
N PHE A 90 13.62 -0.60 0.48
CA PHE A 90 13.72 -1.71 -0.47
C PHE A 90 12.38 -2.29 -0.96
N ASP A 91 11.22 -1.86 -0.45
CA ASP A 91 9.92 -2.35 -0.95
C ASP A 91 9.49 -1.60 -2.23
N TRP A 92 10.14 -1.96 -3.34
CA TRP A 92 10.05 -1.33 -4.66
C TRP A 92 8.69 -1.46 -5.39
N CYS A 93 7.72 -2.22 -4.89
CA CYS A 93 6.62 -2.65 -5.76
C CYS A 93 5.26 -2.42 -5.13
N ASN A 94 4.56 -1.36 -5.59
CA ASN A 94 3.13 -1.31 -5.92
C ASN A 94 2.70 0.16 -6.04
N LEU A 95 3.06 0.83 -7.14
CA LEU A 95 2.57 2.19 -7.42
C LEU A 95 1.86 2.21 -8.77
N PRO A 96 0.66 2.80 -8.85
CA PRO A 96 0.01 3.04 -10.12
C PRO A 96 0.84 4.05 -10.92
N ILE A 97 1.19 3.67 -12.15
CA ILE A 97 1.78 4.57 -13.13
C ILE A 97 0.71 5.61 -13.48
N VAL A 98 0.82 6.81 -12.93
CA VAL A 98 -0.04 7.95 -13.28
C VAL A 98 0.82 8.96 -14.03
N GLU A 99 0.33 9.44 -15.16
CA GLU A 99 0.90 10.56 -15.90
C GLU A 99 0.82 11.83 -15.03
N ALA A 100 1.89 12.09 -14.28
CA ALA A 100 1.96 13.20 -13.33
C ALA A 100 2.50 14.47 -14.02
N ASN A 101 1.92 15.62 -13.69
CA ASN A 101 2.44 16.93 -14.05
C ASN A 101 3.85 17.17 -13.44
N SER A 102 4.54 18.21 -13.90
CA SER A 102 5.95 18.50 -13.56
C SER A 102 6.22 18.62 -12.04
N GLU A 103 5.29 19.22 -11.29
CA GLU A 103 5.41 19.37 -9.84
C GLU A 103 5.21 18.02 -9.12
N LYS A 104 4.18 17.27 -9.49
CA LYS A 104 3.86 15.98 -8.90
C LYS A 104 4.92 14.93 -9.26
N LYS A 105 5.55 15.03 -10.45
CA LYS A 105 6.79 14.29 -10.78
C LYS A 105 7.92 14.59 -9.81
N ARG A 106 8.16 15.86 -9.46
CA ARG A 106 9.23 16.22 -8.52
C ARG A 106 8.98 15.67 -7.12
N TYR A 107 7.72 15.70 -6.65
CA TYR A 107 7.33 15.02 -5.41
C TYR A 107 7.54 13.49 -5.51
N LEU A 108 7.07 12.84 -6.56
CA LEU A 108 7.25 11.39 -6.77
C LEU A 108 8.72 10.98 -6.81
N ILE A 109 9.56 11.75 -7.52
CA ILE A 109 11.01 11.55 -7.57
C ILE A 109 11.65 11.67 -6.19
N ASN A 110 11.25 12.67 -5.39
CA ASN A 110 11.86 12.92 -4.07
C ASN A 110 11.54 11.80 -3.05
N TYR A 111 10.46 11.07 -3.27
CA TYR A 111 10.07 9.90 -2.47
C TYR A 111 10.48 8.56 -3.11
N GLY A 112 11.30 8.56 -4.16
CA GLY A 112 11.76 7.35 -4.85
C GLY A 112 10.69 6.62 -5.68
N LEU A 113 9.55 7.27 -5.93
CA LEU A 113 8.37 6.72 -6.61
C LEU A 113 8.44 6.85 -8.14
N LEU A 114 9.44 7.55 -8.66
CA LEU A 114 9.75 7.64 -10.09
C LEU A 114 11.23 7.31 -10.27
N SER A 115 11.51 6.32 -11.10
CA SER A 115 12.88 5.87 -11.34
C SER A 115 13.64 6.90 -12.17
N LYS A 116 14.75 7.44 -11.65
CA LYS A 116 15.69 8.26 -12.42
C LYS A 116 16.72 7.36 -13.10
N ASN A 117 16.24 6.52 -14.01
CA ASN A 117 17.10 5.59 -14.73
C ASN A 117 18.24 6.33 -15.42
N SER A 118 17.99 7.51 -16.01
CA SER A 118 19.02 8.34 -16.63
C SER A 118 20.13 8.78 -15.66
N GLU A 119 19.80 9.09 -14.40
CA GLU A 119 20.79 9.48 -13.39
C GLU A 119 21.62 8.29 -12.91
N ILE A 120 20.99 7.12 -12.78
CA ILE A 120 21.67 5.85 -12.44
C ILE A 120 22.60 5.42 -13.56
N LEU A 121 22.14 5.47 -14.82
CA LEU A 121 22.93 5.12 -16.00
C LEU A 121 24.14 6.06 -16.19
N ARG A 122 24.02 7.35 -15.84
CA ARG A 122 25.16 8.28 -15.84
C ARG A 122 26.22 7.96 -14.77
N ASN A 123 25.82 7.35 -13.66
CA ASN A 123 26.68 7.01 -12.54
C ASN A 123 26.90 5.50 -12.41
N LEU A 124 26.73 4.74 -13.50
CA LEU A 124 26.67 3.28 -13.49
C LEU A 124 27.89 2.65 -12.81
N ASN A 125 29.09 3.15 -13.13
CA ASN A 125 30.34 2.64 -12.56
C ASN A 125 30.42 2.78 -11.03
N THR A 126 29.79 3.81 -10.45
CA THR A 126 29.72 3.95 -8.98
C THR A 126 28.77 2.94 -8.35
N LYS A 127 27.76 2.50 -9.10
CA LYS A 127 26.76 1.52 -8.64
C LYS A 127 27.22 0.08 -8.84
N LEU A 128 28.07 -0.19 -9.83
CA LEU A 128 28.60 -1.52 -10.13
C LEU A 128 29.95 -1.80 -9.45
N GLY A 129 30.36 -0.99 -8.47
CA GLY A 129 31.66 -1.13 -7.79
C GLY A 129 31.87 -2.49 -7.11
N TYR A 130 30.81 -3.22 -6.79
CA TYR A 130 30.85 -4.56 -6.20
C TYR A 130 31.13 -5.69 -7.21
N LEU A 131 31.04 -5.42 -8.52
CA LEU A 131 31.28 -6.40 -9.57
C LEU A 131 32.75 -6.42 -10.01
N GLU A 132 33.20 -7.55 -10.55
CA GLU A 132 34.50 -7.67 -11.21
C GLU A 132 34.54 -6.85 -12.53
N PRO A 133 35.72 -6.39 -12.98
CA PRO A 133 35.83 -5.54 -14.19
C PRO A 133 35.19 -6.16 -15.44
N SER A 134 35.32 -7.47 -15.63
CA SER A 134 34.70 -8.20 -16.76
C SER A 134 33.17 -8.16 -16.70
N GLN A 135 32.60 -8.33 -15.51
CA GLN A 135 31.14 -8.29 -15.28
C GLN A 135 30.58 -6.87 -15.45
N ARG A 136 31.34 -5.84 -15.08
CA ARG A 136 30.94 -4.44 -15.31
C ARG A 136 30.80 -4.14 -16.80
N ILE A 137 31.77 -4.57 -17.61
CA ILE A 137 31.76 -4.37 -19.06
C ILE A 137 30.57 -5.10 -19.70
N GLU A 138 30.28 -6.33 -19.26
CA GLU A 138 29.11 -7.07 -19.73
C GLU A 138 27.80 -6.34 -19.41
N MET A 139 27.67 -5.84 -18.18
CA MET A 139 26.50 -5.06 -17.76
C MET A 139 26.37 -3.74 -18.53
N GLU A 140 27.47 -3.02 -18.75
CA GLU A 140 27.48 -1.80 -19.57
C GLU A 140 27.00 -2.07 -21.00
N ASN A 141 27.46 -3.17 -21.61
CA ASN A 141 27.04 -3.57 -22.95
C ASN A 141 25.56 -3.94 -23.00
N LEU A 142 25.06 -4.68 -22.00
CA LEU A 142 23.65 -5.08 -21.92
C LEU A 142 22.71 -3.89 -21.70
N LEU A 143 23.10 -2.95 -20.84
CA LEU A 143 22.31 -1.75 -20.57
C LEU A 143 22.32 -0.80 -21.77
N SER A 144 23.44 -0.71 -22.48
CA SER A 144 23.55 0.08 -23.71
C SER A 144 22.69 -0.51 -24.84
N SER A 145 22.66 -1.85 -24.99
CA SER A 145 21.84 -2.52 -26.01
C SER A 145 20.34 -2.39 -25.76
N SER A 146 19.93 -2.28 -24.48
CA SER A 146 18.53 -2.23 -24.05
C SER A 146 18.06 -0.83 -23.63
N SER A 147 18.71 0.23 -24.11
CA SER A 147 18.48 1.63 -23.72
C SER A 147 17.00 2.08 -23.79
N SER A 148 16.24 1.56 -24.76
CA SER A 148 14.81 1.88 -24.93
C SER A 148 13.93 1.47 -23.74
N ILE A 149 14.29 0.41 -23.03
CA ILE A 149 13.53 -0.14 -21.90
C ILE A 149 13.88 0.61 -20.61
N PHE A 150 15.09 1.18 -20.53
CA PHE A 150 15.58 1.91 -19.35
C PHE A 150 15.37 3.43 -19.44
N SER A 151 14.53 3.92 -20.34
CA SER A 151 14.17 5.34 -20.36
C SER A 151 13.40 5.75 -19.09
N ASP A 152 13.47 7.04 -18.72
CA ASP A 152 12.77 7.59 -17.54
C ASP A 152 11.25 7.64 -17.72
N THR A 153 10.77 7.40 -18.95
CA THR A 153 9.37 7.39 -19.31
C THR A 153 8.99 6.01 -19.78
N SER A 154 7.94 5.42 -19.22
CA SER A 154 7.44 4.14 -19.73
C SER A 154 7.14 4.25 -21.22
N GLY A 155 7.59 3.24 -21.98
CA GLY A 155 7.26 3.11 -23.39
C GLY A 155 5.76 2.87 -23.60
N LYS A 156 5.31 3.04 -24.85
CA LYS A 156 3.93 2.72 -25.28
C LYS A 156 3.92 1.36 -25.95
N THR A 157 2.88 0.57 -25.70
CA THR A 157 2.62 -0.67 -26.44
C THR A 157 1.65 -0.41 -27.59
N ASN A 158 1.79 -1.14 -28.68
CA ASN A 158 0.86 -1.13 -29.83
C ASN A 158 -0.22 -2.22 -29.71
N ILE A 159 -0.23 -3.01 -28.63
CA ILE A 159 -1.12 -4.17 -28.46
C ILE A 159 -2.57 -3.74 -28.15
N LEU A 160 -2.75 -2.66 -27.40
CA LEU A 160 -4.07 -2.18 -26.98
C LEU A 160 -4.05 -0.67 -26.84
N GLN A 161 -5.03 -0.01 -27.47
CA GLN A 161 -5.32 1.39 -27.28
C GLN A 161 -6.68 1.51 -26.57
N HIS A 162 -6.73 2.30 -25.50
CA HIS A 162 -7.97 2.67 -24.83
C HIS A 162 -8.12 4.18 -24.93
N ASP A 163 -9.20 4.63 -25.55
CA ASP A 163 -9.59 6.03 -25.57
C ASP A 163 -10.64 6.29 -24.48
N VAL A 164 -10.47 7.37 -23.73
CA VAL A 164 -11.38 7.76 -22.67
C VAL A 164 -12.21 8.94 -23.18
N ASP A 165 -13.42 8.66 -23.65
CA ASP A 165 -14.36 9.71 -24.05
C ASP A 165 -14.93 10.40 -22.81
N VAL A 166 -14.40 11.59 -22.51
CA VAL A 166 -14.82 12.40 -21.36
C VAL A 166 -15.97 13.35 -21.73
N ARG A 167 -16.34 13.48 -23.01
CA ARG A 167 -17.34 14.44 -23.53
C ARG A 167 -17.23 15.81 -22.84
N ASP A 168 -18.34 16.37 -22.38
CA ASP A 168 -18.43 17.65 -21.67
C ASP A 168 -18.26 17.53 -20.14
N ALA A 169 -17.74 16.40 -19.64
CA ALA A 169 -17.63 16.20 -18.20
C ALA A 169 -16.64 17.22 -17.61
N ARG A 170 -17.13 18.00 -16.65
CA ARG A 170 -16.33 19.01 -15.96
C ARG A 170 -15.36 18.32 -14.99
N PRO A 171 -14.08 18.77 -14.92
CA PRO A 171 -13.12 18.22 -13.96
C PRO A 171 -13.68 18.31 -12.53
N ILE A 172 -13.71 17.18 -11.82
CA ILE A 172 -14.13 17.13 -10.42
C ILE A 172 -12.87 17.03 -9.56
N MET A 173 -12.70 17.98 -8.64
CA MET A 173 -11.63 17.92 -7.66
C MET A 173 -12.02 16.95 -6.55
N GLN A 174 -11.29 15.84 -6.43
CA GLN A 174 -11.50 14.89 -5.35
C GLN A 174 -10.88 15.45 -4.07
N HIS A 175 -11.70 15.98 -3.17
CA HIS A 175 -11.24 16.35 -1.82
C HIS A 175 -10.69 15.09 -1.13
N THR A 176 -9.41 15.13 -0.78
CA THR A 176 -8.69 14.01 -0.15
C THR A 176 -8.67 14.21 1.35
#